data_AF-A0A3C0NSK4-F1
#
_entry.id   AF-A0A3C0NSK4-F1
#
_cell.length_a   1.000
_cell.length_b   1.000
_cell.length_c   1.000
_cell.angle_alpha   90.00
_cell.angle_beta   90.00
_cell.angle_gamma   90.00
#
_symmetry.space_group_name_H-M   'P 1'
#
loop_
_entity.id
_entity.type
_entity.pdbx_description
1 polymer ?
#
loop_
_entity_poly.entity_id
_entity_poly.type
_entity_poly.pdbx_seq_one_letter_code
_entity_poly.pdbx_strand_id
1 'polypeptide(L)'
;LAVPGHAHLHDGRGAADAAGAIGFNRPEDMELLSLANGNEALIFATTAGDNDASAATGNGHVYLQNLNTNTLSLFADSNTIDLATGLAVGASFQNPDNIAIDANGNVYIIEDRNGSTDDDIWFANDINHDGDLLDAGEGLARWASNGINGSEFTGLYFSKVDPNKAWVNIQHPNGGNDLTVQIAAVPEPETYAMLLAGLGLMGFAARRNKK
;
A
#
# COMPACT_ATOMS: atom_id res chain seq x y z
N LEU A 1 -51.38 -5.79 -33.49
CA LEU A 1 -49.90 -5.81 -33.51
C LEU A 1 -49.40 -5.20 -32.22
N ALA A 2 -49.12 -6.04 -31.22
CA ALA A 2 -48.40 -5.60 -30.03
C ALA A 2 -46.91 -5.63 -30.37
N VAL A 3 -46.20 -4.52 -30.15
CA VAL A 3 -44.74 -4.47 -30.16
C VAL A 3 -44.29 -4.99 -28.80
N PRO A 4 -43.68 -6.17 -28.67
CA PRO A 4 -43.24 -6.66 -27.37
C PRO A 4 -41.82 -6.17 -27.10
N GLY A 5 -41.68 -5.43 -26.00
CA GLY A 5 -40.56 -5.62 -25.08
C GLY A 5 -39.30 -4.79 -25.32
N HIS A 6 -39.36 -3.51 -25.00
CA HIS A 6 -38.20 -2.85 -24.41
C HIS A 6 -38.04 -3.35 -22.96
N ALA A 7 -37.21 -4.36 -22.76
CA ALA A 7 -36.65 -4.77 -21.47
C ALA A 7 -35.27 -5.35 -21.82
N HIS A 8 -34.15 -4.97 -21.20
CA HIS A 8 -33.95 -4.86 -19.77
C HIS A 8 -32.94 -3.75 -19.45
N LEU A 9 -33.22 -2.99 -18.39
CA LEU A 9 -32.17 -2.29 -17.65
C LEU A 9 -31.21 -3.37 -17.14
N HIS A 10 -30.09 -3.55 -17.84
CA HIS A 10 -28.99 -4.35 -17.32
C HIS A 10 -28.51 -3.65 -16.03
N ASP A 11 -28.54 -4.33 -14.89
CA ASP A 11 -27.79 -3.84 -13.73
C ASP A 11 -26.29 -3.75 -14.09
N GLY A 12 -25.48 -3.09 -13.26
CA GLY A 12 -24.07 -2.87 -13.58
C GLY A 12 -23.32 -4.17 -13.90
N ARG A 13 -23.67 -5.28 -13.24
CA ARG A 13 -23.06 -6.59 -13.47
C ARG A 13 -23.51 -7.19 -14.80
N GLY A 14 -24.82 -7.22 -15.04
CA GLY A 14 -25.38 -7.73 -16.30
C GLY A 14 -24.93 -6.91 -17.52
N ALA A 15 -24.63 -5.62 -17.35
CA ALA A 15 -24.05 -4.79 -18.40
C ALA A 15 -22.58 -5.12 -18.65
N ALA A 16 -21.79 -5.33 -17.58
CA ALA A 16 -20.39 -5.72 -17.66
C ALA A 16 -20.22 -7.11 -18.31
N ASP A 17 -21.06 -8.08 -17.92
CA ASP A 17 -21.08 -9.42 -18.50
C ASP A 17 -21.42 -9.36 -20.00
N ALA A 18 -22.43 -8.56 -20.37
CA ALA A 18 -22.83 -8.37 -21.77
C ALA A 18 -21.73 -7.69 -22.61
N ALA A 19 -20.89 -6.85 -21.99
CA ALA A 19 -19.73 -6.23 -22.63
C ALA A 19 -18.50 -7.16 -22.70
N GLY A 20 -18.55 -8.34 -22.08
CA GLY A 20 -17.42 -9.26 -21.99
C GLY A 20 -16.28 -8.73 -21.12
N ALA A 21 -16.62 -8.02 -20.04
CA ALA A 21 -15.63 -7.48 -19.10
C ALA A 21 -14.80 -8.61 -18.46
N ILE A 22 -13.54 -8.30 -18.16
CA ILE A 22 -12.65 -9.19 -17.41
C ILE A 22 -12.95 -8.99 -15.93
N GLY A 23 -13.29 -10.07 -15.23
CA GLY A 23 -13.49 -10.05 -13.79
C GLY A 23 -12.17 -10.17 -13.03
N PHE A 24 -12.09 -9.49 -11.90
CA PHE A 24 -11.05 -9.68 -10.90
C PHE A 24 -11.66 -10.31 -9.65
N ASN A 25 -10.86 -11.06 -8.91
CA ASN A 25 -11.31 -11.72 -7.70
C ASN A 25 -11.20 -10.77 -6.52
N ARG A 26 -12.36 -10.31 -6.03
CA ARG A 26 -12.45 -9.39 -4.89
C ARG A 26 -11.62 -8.10 -5.08
N PRO A 27 -11.91 -7.30 -6.12
CA PRO A 27 -11.37 -5.95 -6.17
C PRO A 27 -11.93 -5.15 -4.99
N GLU A 28 -11.04 -4.56 -4.19
CA GLU A 28 -11.40 -3.79 -2.99
C GLU A 28 -11.20 -2.29 -3.27
N ASP A 29 -10.05 -1.71 -2.91
CA ASP A 29 -9.80 -0.28 -3.09
C ASP A 29 -9.07 0.08 -4.41
N MET A 30 -9.22 1.33 -4.84
CA MET A 30 -8.62 1.86 -6.05
C MET A 30 -8.27 3.34 -5.95
N GLU A 31 -7.11 3.74 -6.49
CA GLU A 31 -6.61 5.10 -6.47
C GLU A 31 -6.10 5.55 -7.84
N LEU A 32 -6.00 6.87 -8.05
CA LEU A 32 -5.40 7.46 -9.27
C LEU A 32 -3.95 7.85 -8.99
N LEU A 33 -3.03 7.27 -9.77
CA LEU A 33 -1.59 7.50 -9.69
C LEU A 33 -1.10 8.29 -10.90
N SER A 34 -0.28 9.33 -10.66
CA SER A 34 0.43 10.04 -11.72
C SER A 34 1.82 9.44 -11.92
N LEU A 35 2.16 9.07 -13.16
CA LEU A 35 3.45 8.49 -13.51
C LEU A 35 4.44 9.58 -13.98
N ALA A 36 5.74 9.32 -13.88
CA ALA A 36 6.82 10.24 -14.25
C ALA A 36 6.76 10.71 -15.71
N ASN A 37 6.23 9.86 -16.60
CA ASN A 37 6.05 10.19 -18.01
C ASN A 37 4.83 11.10 -18.29
N GLY A 38 4.07 11.48 -17.25
CA GLY A 38 2.87 12.31 -17.35
C GLY A 38 1.59 11.55 -17.65
N ASN A 39 1.64 10.21 -17.73
CA ASN A 39 0.44 9.38 -17.81
C ASN A 39 -0.24 9.28 -16.45
N GLU A 40 -1.54 9.01 -16.47
CA GLU A 40 -2.31 8.62 -15.30
C GLU A 40 -2.55 7.11 -15.33
N ALA A 41 -2.56 6.50 -14.16
CA ALA A 41 -2.90 5.10 -13.98
C ALA A 41 -3.93 4.94 -12.87
N LEU A 42 -4.80 3.95 -13.04
CA LEU A 42 -5.62 3.45 -11.97
C LEU A 42 -4.87 2.30 -11.30
N ILE A 43 -4.58 2.42 -10.01
CA ILE A 43 -4.02 1.34 -9.21
C ILE A 43 -5.11 0.75 -8.33
N PHE A 44 -5.20 -0.56 -8.20
CA PHE A 44 -6.23 -1.22 -7.40
C PHE A 44 -5.75 -2.53 -6.79
N ALA A 45 -6.31 -2.87 -5.63
CA ALA A 45 -5.99 -4.10 -4.92
C ALA A 45 -7.04 -5.18 -5.17
N THR A 46 -6.59 -6.42 -5.18
CA THR A 46 -7.44 -7.60 -5.15
C THR A 46 -7.03 -8.45 -3.96
N THR A 47 -7.91 -8.58 -2.96
CA THR A 47 -7.56 -9.32 -1.73
C THR A 47 -7.45 -10.83 -1.97
N ALA A 48 -7.90 -11.33 -3.12
CA ALA A 48 -7.71 -12.71 -3.56
C ALA A 48 -7.01 -12.78 -4.93
N GLY A 49 -6.31 -13.88 -5.18
CA GLY A 49 -5.54 -14.06 -6.43
C GLY A 49 -6.40 -14.47 -7.63
N ASP A 50 -5.81 -14.50 -8.82
CA ASP A 50 -6.57 -14.62 -10.08
C ASP A 50 -7.34 -15.92 -10.26
N ASN A 51 -6.84 -17.02 -9.68
CA ASN A 51 -7.39 -18.35 -9.86
C ASN A 51 -8.29 -18.81 -8.71
N ASP A 52 -8.45 -17.98 -7.67
CA ASP A 52 -9.22 -18.30 -6.46
C ASP A 52 -9.78 -17.02 -5.84
N ALA A 53 -11.11 -16.94 -5.65
CA ALA A 53 -11.76 -15.80 -5.01
C ALA A 53 -11.71 -15.82 -3.47
N SER A 54 -10.98 -16.76 -2.88
CA SER A 54 -10.81 -16.89 -1.43
C SER A 54 -9.66 -16.04 -0.90
N ALA A 55 -9.98 -15.07 -0.02
CA ALA A 55 -8.97 -14.35 0.74
C ALA A 55 -8.17 -15.28 1.69
N ALA A 56 -8.72 -16.44 2.08
CA ALA A 56 -8.01 -17.37 2.96
C ALA A 56 -6.71 -17.94 2.34
N THR A 57 -6.55 -17.86 1.02
CA THR A 57 -5.35 -18.33 0.31
C THR A 57 -4.19 -17.34 0.43
N GLY A 58 -4.46 -16.06 0.73
CA GLY A 58 -3.43 -15.05 0.95
C GLY A 58 -2.64 -14.65 -0.31
N ASN A 59 -3.17 -14.90 -1.50
CA ASN A 59 -2.47 -14.70 -2.78
C ASN A 59 -3.00 -13.50 -3.57
N GLY A 60 -3.52 -12.48 -2.89
CA GLY A 60 -4.01 -11.26 -3.53
C GLY A 60 -2.91 -10.45 -4.21
N HIS A 61 -3.30 -9.56 -5.13
CA HIS A 61 -2.41 -8.81 -6.00
C HIS A 61 -2.74 -7.32 -5.96
N VAL A 62 -1.80 -6.49 -6.40
CA VAL A 62 -2.05 -5.09 -6.74
C VAL A 62 -1.75 -4.90 -8.23
N TYR A 63 -2.71 -4.31 -8.93
CA TYR A 63 -2.65 -4.08 -10.36
C TYR A 63 -2.59 -2.60 -10.68
N LEU A 64 -1.94 -2.28 -11.80
CA LEU A 64 -1.86 -0.94 -12.35
C LEU A 64 -2.40 -0.94 -13.79
N GLN A 65 -3.44 -0.15 -14.02
CA GLN A 65 -4.03 0.08 -15.34
C GLN A 65 -3.62 1.46 -15.82
N ASN A 66 -2.67 1.53 -16.75
CA ASN A 66 -2.32 2.79 -17.39
C ASN A 66 -3.50 3.27 -18.24
N LEU A 67 -3.99 4.48 -17.98
CA LEU A 67 -5.19 5.03 -18.61
C LEU A 67 -4.89 5.65 -19.98
N ASN A 68 -3.63 5.98 -20.25
CA ASN A 68 -3.19 6.56 -21.51
C ASN A 68 -2.87 5.48 -22.56
N THR A 69 -2.18 4.41 -22.15
CA THR A 69 -1.79 3.29 -23.04
C THR A 69 -2.79 2.15 -23.04
N ASN A 70 -3.74 2.15 -22.11
CA ASN A 70 -4.70 1.08 -21.87
C ASN A 70 -4.02 -0.28 -21.60
N THR A 71 -2.92 -0.27 -20.85
CA THR A 71 -2.17 -1.46 -20.46
C THR A 71 -2.37 -1.78 -18.98
N LEU A 72 -2.74 -3.02 -18.68
CA LEU A 72 -2.78 -3.57 -17.33
C LEU A 72 -1.44 -4.27 -17.03
N SER A 73 -0.82 -3.93 -15.91
CA SER A 73 0.37 -4.57 -15.37
C SER A 73 0.13 -5.03 -13.93
N LEU A 74 0.88 -6.05 -13.52
CA LEU A 74 1.01 -6.43 -12.13
C LEU A 74 1.97 -5.44 -11.45
N PHE A 75 1.48 -4.72 -10.45
CA PHE A 75 2.27 -3.75 -9.69
C PHE A 75 2.99 -4.42 -8.51
N ALA A 76 2.26 -5.21 -7.72
CA ALA A 76 2.82 -5.93 -6.58
C ALA A 76 2.13 -7.28 -6.34
N ASP A 77 2.91 -8.30 -5.98
CA ASP A 77 2.44 -9.62 -5.54
C ASP A 77 3.46 -10.27 -4.59
N SER A 78 3.23 -11.54 -4.26
CA SER A 78 4.14 -12.34 -3.43
C SER A 78 5.56 -12.53 -4.01
N ASN A 79 5.78 -12.23 -5.31
CA ASN A 79 7.09 -12.32 -5.96
C ASN A 79 7.84 -10.98 -5.96
N THR A 80 7.20 -9.87 -5.60
CA THR A 80 7.85 -8.55 -5.49
C THR A 80 9.01 -8.60 -4.49
N ILE A 81 10.09 -7.87 -4.76
CA ILE A 81 11.26 -7.84 -3.89
C ILE A 81 10.94 -7.16 -2.56
N ASP A 82 11.31 -7.80 -1.45
CA ASP A 82 11.39 -7.21 -0.12
C ASP A 82 12.72 -6.45 -0.01
N LEU A 83 12.65 -5.13 0.19
CA LEU A 83 13.81 -4.26 0.30
C LEU A 83 14.68 -4.57 1.54
N ALA A 84 14.12 -5.21 2.56
CA ALA A 84 14.87 -5.57 3.75
C ALA A 84 15.76 -6.80 3.53
N THR A 85 15.33 -7.74 2.68
CA THR A 85 16.01 -9.04 2.50
C THR A 85 16.60 -9.24 1.11
N GLY A 86 16.16 -8.48 0.11
CA GLY A 86 16.52 -8.67 -1.30
C GLY A 86 15.95 -9.95 -1.92
N LEU A 87 15.01 -10.61 -1.25
CA LEU A 87 14.29 -11.80 -1.73
C LEU A 87 12.83 -11.42 -2.02
N ALA A 88 12.06 -12.33 -2.62
CA ALA A 88 10.62 -12.13 -2.76
C ALA A 88 9.94 -11.97 -1.38
N VAL A 89 8.99 -11.03 -1.25
CA VAL A 89 8.19 -10.82 -0.03
C VAL A 89 7.44 -12.09 0.41
N GLY A 90 7.09 -12.95 -0.54
CA GLY A 90 6.47 -14.26 -0.30
C GLY A 90 5.22 -14.15 0.57
N ALA A 91 5.07 -15.08 1.51
CA ALA A 91 3.94 -15.13 2.42
C ALA A 91 3.92 -14.01 3.48
N SER A 92 4.87 -13.08 3.47
CA SER A 92 4.75 -11.88 4.32
C SER A 92 3.79 -10.86 3.74
N PHE A 93 3.64 -10.79 2.42
CA PHE A 93 2.67 -9.91 1.75
C PHE A 93 1.44 -10.73 1.35
N GLN A 94 0.29 -10.47 1.99
CA GLN A 94 -0.95 -11.21 1.75
C GLN A 94 -2.18 -10.31 1.83
N ASN A 95 -3.19 -10.60 1.02
CA ASN A 95 -4.51 -9.95 1.09
C ASN A 95 -4.45 -8.41 1.03
N PRO A 96 -3.78 -7.80 0.03
CA PRO A 96 -3.89 -6.36 -0.16
C PRO A 96 -5.37 -5.98 -0.35
N ASP A 97 -5.80 -4.94 0.35
CA ASP A 97 -7.19 -4.49 0.38
C ASP A 97 -7.28 -2.99 0.08
N ASN A 98 -6.68 -2.15 0.92
CA ASN A 98 -6.69 -0.70 0.72
C ASN A 98 -5.41 -0.18 0.07
N ILE A 99 -5.54 0.97 -0.58
CA ILE A 99 -4.41 1.69 -1.19
C ILE A 99 -4.47 3.15 -0.75
N ALA A 100 -3.31 3.75 -0.50
CA ALA A 100 -3.20 5.19 -0.31
C ALA A 100 -1.96 5.74 -1.02
N ILE A 101 -2.06 6.98 -1.50
CA ILE A 101 -0.97 7.66 -2.18
C ILE A 101 -0.62 8.94 -1.43
N ASP A 102 0.68 9.14 -1.14
CA ASP A 102 1.13 10.37 -0.49
C ASP A 102 1.29 11.54 -1.48
N ALA A 103 1.65 12.72 -0.97
CA ALA A 103 1.80 13.92 -1.81
C ALA A 103 2.98 13.86 -2.80
N ASN A 104 3.90 12.90 -2.63
CA ASN A 104 5.02 12.69 -3.55
C ASN A 104 4.72 11.63 -4.62
N GLY A 105 3.56 10.96 -4.53
CA GLY A 105 3.19 9.87 -5.43
C GLY A 105 3.62 8.49 -4.94
N ASN A 106 4.09 8.38 -3.70
CA ASN A 106 4.45 7.07 -3.15
C ASN A 106 3.17 6.27 -2.83
N VAL A 107 3.20 4.97 -3.16
CA VAL A 107 2.07 4.06 -2.94
C VAL A 107 2.24 3.30 -1.63
N TYR A 108 1.15 3.21 -0.88
CA TYR A 108 1.02 2.43 0.34
C TYR A 108 -0.08 1.41 0.14
N ILE A 109 0.23 0.14 0.39
CA ILE A 109 -0.68 -0.99 0.25
C ILE A 109 -0.99 -1.51 1.64
N ILE A 110 -2.27 -1.64 1.98
CA ILE A 110 -2.75 -2.05 3.28
C ILE A 110 -3.37 -3.43 3.15
N GLU A 111 -2.99 -4.35 4.04
CA GLU A 111 -3.55 -5.70 4.07
C GLU A 111 -4.88 -5.75 4.84
N ASP A 112 -5.80 -6.63 4.42
CA ASP A 112 -6.94 -7.10 5.23
C ASP A 112 -6.58 -8.45 5.85
N ARG A 113 -6.02 -8.39 7.06
CA ARG A 113 -5.63 -9.54 7.87
C ARG A 113 -6.08 -9.35 9.30
N ASN A 114 -6.03 -10.42 10.10
CA ASN A 114 -6.64 -10.48 11.43
C ASN A 114 -5.76 -9.89 12.56
N GLY A 115 -4.86 -8.97 12.22
CA GLY A 115 -3.94 -8.30 13.13
C GLY A 115 -3.05 -9.25 13.93
N SER A 116 -2.49 -8.75 15.03
CA SER A 116 -1.54 -9.46 15.91
C SER A 116 -0.22 -9.82 15.23
N THR A 117 -0.22 -10.81 14.34
CA THR A 117 1.00 -11.34 13.72
C THR A 117 1.15 -10.88 12.27
N ASP A 118 0.05 -10.58 11.61
CA ASP A 118 -0.04 -10.31 10.18
C ASP A 118 -1.21 -9.35 9.93
N ASP A 119 -0.86 -8.12 9.52
CA ASP A 119 -1.70 -7.03 9.03
C ASP A 119 -0.76 -5.81 8.89
N ASP A 120 -0.12 -5.73 7.74
CA ASP A 120 0.95 -4.77 7.46
C ASP A 120 0.48 -3.66 6.50
N ILE A 121 1.10 -2.49 6.64
CA ILE A 121 1.12 -1.47 5.59
C ILE A 121 2.47 -1.56 4.90
N TRP A 122 2.44 -1.78 3.59
CA TRP A 122 3.60 -1.88 2.72
C TRP A 122 3.81 -0.58 1.96
N PHE A 123 5.01 -0.02 2.05
CA PHE A 123 5.48 1.07 1.20
C PHE A 123 6.06 0.48 -0.08
N ALA A 124 5.53 0.89 -1.22
CA ALA A 124 6.07 0.54 -2.53
C ALA A 124 7.10 1.59 -2.94
N ASN A 125 8.37 1.19 -2.97
CA ASN A 125 9.47 2.03 -3.41
C ASN A 125 9.62 1.89 -4.93
N ASP A 126 8.82 2.63 -5.67
CA ASP A 126 9.05 2.92 -7.09
C ASP A 126 9.95 4.17 -7.11
N ILE A 127 11.21 4.04 -7.55
CA ILE A 127 12.19 5.13 -7.47
C ILE A 127 12.00 6.08 -8.65
N ASN A 128 11.64 5.54 -9.81
CA ASN A 128 11.58 6.28 -11.06
C ASN A 128 10.15 6.78 -11.38
N HIS A 129 9.15 6.36 -10.59
CA HIS A 129 7.72 6.62 -10.71
C HIS A 129 7.14 6.16 -12.06
N ASP A 130 7.60 5.05 -12.61
CA ASP A 130 7.13 4.52 -13.90
C ASP A 130 5.96 3.54 -13.78
N GLY A 131 5.59 3.14 -12.56
CA GLY A 131 4.44 2.28 -12.30
C GLY A 131 4.78 0.78 -12.32
N ASP A 132 6.04 0.41 -12.16
CA ASP A 132 6.43 -0.93 -11.74
C ASP A 132 7.42 -0.92 -10.55
N LEU A 133 7.81 -2.11 -10.09
CA LEU A 133 8.74 -2.31 -8.98
C LEU A 133 9.89 -3.24 -9.40
N LEU A 134 10.34 -3.12 -10.65
CA LEU A 134 11.25 -4.07 -11.29
C LEU A 134 12.69 -3.54 -11.39
N ASP A 135 12.94 -2.27 -11.05
CA ASP A 135 14.28 -1.70 -11.11
C ASP A 135 15.13 -2.00 -9.87
N ALA A 136 16.44 -1.80 -10.03
CA ALA A 136 17.40 -2.01 -8.96
C ALA A 136 17.15 -1.03 -7.80
N GLY A 137 16.78 -1.57 -6.64
CA GLY A 137 16.46 -0.80 -5.44
C GLY A 137 14.96 -0.57 -5.24
N GLU A 138 14.12 -1.05 -6.15
CA GLU A 138 12.67 -1.02 -6.04
C GLU A 138 12.12 -2.30 -5.40
N GLY A 139 10.90 -2.19 -4.90
CA GLY A 139 10.23 -3.28 -4.20
C GLY A 139 9.35 -2.76 -3.05
N LEU A 140 8.99 -3.67 -2.15
CA LEU A 140 8.18 -3.36 -0.98
C LEU A 140 9.05 -3.26 0.28
N ALA A 141 8.73 -2.32 1.14
CA ALA A 141 9.19 -2.27 2.52
C ALA A 141 8.00 -2.20 3.47
N ARG A 142 8.03 -2.96 4.55
CA ARG A 142 7.04 -2.84 5.62
C ARG A 142 7.16 -1.48 6.29
N TRP A 143 6.09 -0.68 6.24
CA TRP A 143 6.03 0.66 6.81
C TRP A 143 5.44 0.66 8.22
N ALA A 144 4.37 -0.11 8.44
CA ALA A 144 3.72 -0.28 9.74
C ALA A 144 3.12 -1.68 9.86
N SER A 145 2.87 -2.12 11.10
CA SER A 145 2.21 -3.40 11.41
C SER A 145 1.15 -3.20 12.49
N ASN A 146 0.02 -3.88 12.35
CA ASN A 146 -1.05 -3.87 13.32
C ASN A 146 -0.93 -5.05 14.29
N GLY A 147 -0.41 -4.76 15.48
CA GLY A 147 -0.30 -5.76 16.56
C GLY A 147 -1.59 -6.01 17.35
N ILE A 148 -2.73 -5.41 16.98
CA ILE A 148 -3.98 -5.55 17.72
C ILE A 148 -4.73 -6.80 17.21
N ASN A 149 -5.08 -7.70 18.13
CA ASN A 149 -5.69 -8.98 17.77
C ASN A 149 -7.15 -8.80 17.30
N GLY A 150 -7.47 -9.38 16.16
CA GLY A 150 -8.82 -9.39 15.62
C GLY A 150 -9.19 -8.11 14.87
N SER A 151 -8.20 -7.30 14.46
CA SER A 151 -8.43 -6.04 13.77
C SER A 151 -7.73 -6.00 12.44
N GLU A 152 -8.23 -5.14 11.56
CA GLU A 152 -7.63 -4.77 10.27
C GLU A 152 -7.19 -3.30 10.28
N PHE A 153 -6.13 -2.96 9.54
CA PHE A 153 -5.89 -1.59 9.12
C PHE A 153 -6.84 -1.23 7.98
N THR A 154 -7.35 0.01 7.98
CA THR A 154 -8.11 0.54 6.84
C THR A 154 -8.14 2.07 6.83
N GLY A 155 -8.40 2.64 5.65
CA GLY A 155 -8.60 4.08 5.46
C GLY A 155 -7.36 4.90 5.83
N LEU A 156 -6.19 4.49 5.34
CA LEU A 156 -4.97 5.30 5.41
C LEU A 156 -5.16 6.57 4.56
N TYR A 157 -4.86 7.74 5.12
CA TYR A 157 -4.83 8.99 4.37
C TYR A 157 -3.73 9.92 4.86
N PHE A 158 -3.20 10.73 3.95
CA PHE A 158 -2.15 11.70 4.22
C PHE A 158 -2.71 13.12 4.42
N SER A 159 -2.04 13.91 5.25
CA SER A 159 -2.39 15.31 5.43
C SER A 159 -2.18 16.10 4.14
N LYS A 160 -3.15 16.95 3.81
CA LYS A 160 -3.03 17.87 2.66
C LYS A 160 -2.11 19.07 2.92
N VAL A 161 -1.70 19.29 4.18
CA VAL A 161 -0.96 20.49 4.60
C VAL A 161 0.33 20.17 5.36
N ASP A 162 0.55 18.91 5.74
CA ASP A 162 1.74 18.47 6.47
C ASP A 162 2.18 17.09 5.95
N PRO A 163 3.12 17.02 5.00
CA PRO A 163 3.50 15.76 4.35
C PRO A 163 4.09 14.73 5.32
N ASN A 164 4.39 15.12 6.57
CA ASN A 164 4.90 14.23 7.60
C ASN A 164 3.79 13.58 8.42
N LYS A 165 2.51 13.80 8.11
CA LYS A 165 1.39 13.25 8.87
C LYS A 165 0.48 12.42 8.00
N ALA A 166 0.17 11.23 8.49
CA ALA A 166 -0.86 10.35 7.99
C ALA A 166 -1.75 9.88 9.15
N TRP A 167 -2.90 9.34 8.80
CA TRP A 167 -3.81 8.69 9.74
C TRP A 167 -4.31 7.39 9.12
N VAL A 168 -4.47 6.37 9.95
CA VAL A 168 -5.04 5.08 9.57
C VAL A 168 -5.99 4.62 10.67
N ASN A 169 -7.03 3.88 10.30
CA ASN A 169 -7.93 3.28 11.28
C ASN A 169 -7.52 1.83 11.56
N ILE A 170 -7.70 1.41 12.79
CA ILE A 170 -7.68 0.01 13.22
C ILE A 170 -9.12 -0.33 13.58
N GLN A 171 -9.75 -1.20 12.79
CA GLN A 171 -11.17 -1.52 12.90
C GLN A 171 -11.43 -2.89 13.50
N HIS A 172 -12.60 -3.02 14.12
CA HIS A 172 -13.18 -4.22 14.69
C HIS A 172 -12.27 -5.08 15.61
N PRO A 173 -11.35 -4.53 16.41
CA PRO A 173 -10.49 -5.35 17.26
C PRO A 173 -11.33 -6.20 18.20
N ASN A 174 -10.81 -7.36 18.63
CA ASN A 174 -11.50 -8.23 19.59
C ASN A 174 -11.84 -7.52 20.93
N GLY A 175 -11.11 -6.45 21.26
CA GLY A 175 -11.40 -5.58 22.40
C GLY A 175 -12.60 -4.64 22.21
N GLY A 176 -13.18 -4.57 21.02
CA GLY A 176 -14.41 -3.86 20.67
C GLY A 176 -14.30 -2.35 20.48
N ASN A 177 -13.10 -1.78 20.51
CA ASN A 177 -12.88 -0.33 20.37
C ASN A 177 -12.04 -0.02 19.14
N ASP A 178 -12.65 0.53 18.11
CA ASP A 178 -11.94 1.04 16.94
C ASP A 178 -11.04 2.22 17.31
N LEU A 179 -9.96 2.42 16.56
CA LEU A 179 -8.99 3.46 16.81
C LEU A 179 -8.57 4.14 15.51
N THR A 180 -8.51 5.48 15.50
CA THR A 180 -7.76 6.21 14.48
C THR A 180 -6.37 6.55 15.04
N VAL A 181 -5.33 6.09 14.35
CA VAL A 181 -3.92 6.30 14.71
C VAL A 181 -3.34 7.38 13.80
N GLN A 182 -2.70 8.40 14.40
CA GLN A 182 -1.85 9.32 13.64
C GLN A 182 -0.45 8.72 13.53
N ILE A 183 0.07 8.65 12.31
CA ILE A 183 1.47 8.35 12.02
C ILE A 183 2.13 9.67 11.66
N ALA A 184 3.19 10.04 12.39
CA ALA A 184 3.92 11.28 12.14
C ALA A 184 5.42 10.99 12.04
N ALA A 185 6.06 11.45 10.96
CA ALA A 185 7.51 11.50 10.91
C ALA A 185 7.99 12.55 11.92
N VAL A 186 8.89 12.15 12.82
CA VAL A 186 9.52 13.08 13.74
C VAL A 186 10.55 13.87 12.93
N PRO A 187 10.41 15.20 12.77
CA PRO A 187 11.45 15.98 12.10
C PRO A 187 12.73 15.82 12.91
N GLU A 188 13.86 15.49 12.27
CA GLU A 188 15.16 15.44 12.95
C GLU A 188 16.03 16.69 12.67
N PRO A 189 15.72 17.89 13.20
CA PRO A 189 16.69 18.96 13.23
C PRO A 189 17.74 18.79 14.35
N GLU A 190 17.46 17.98 15.38
CA GLU A 190 18.21 18.02 16.65
C GLU A 190 19.02 16.75 16.95
N THR A 191 18.60 15.57 16.48
CA THR A 191 19.25 14.29 16.77
C THR A 191 20.68 14.24 16.22
N TYR A 192 20.89 14.65 14.97
CA TYR A 192 22.23 14.72 14.38
C TYR A 192 23.11 15.78 15.04
N ALA A 193 22.55 16.94 15.39
CA ALA A 193 23.27 17.99 16.10
C ALA A 193 23.70 17.54 17.49
N MET A 194 22.85 16.82 18.22
CA MET A 194 23.12 16.24 19.54
C MET A 194 24.10 15.07 19.47
N LEU A 195 24.01 14.22 18.44
CA LEU A 195 25.00 13.17 18.18
C LEU A 195 26.38 13.77 17.90
N LEU A 196 26.46 14.78 17.01
CA LEU A 196 27.71 15.46 16.69
C LEU A 196 28.27 16.23 17.89
N ALA A 197 27.42 16.91 18.67
CA ALA A 197 27.82 17.57 19.91
C ALA A 197 28.33 16.55 20.94
N GLY A 198 27.65 15.42 21.11
CA GLY A 198 28.05 14.32 21.99
C GLY A 198 29.39 13.72 21.58
N LEU A 199 29.58 13.42 20.29
CA LEU A 199 30.84 12.93 19.74
C LEU A 199 31.96 13.97 19.90
N GLY A 200 31.66 15.25 19.71
CA GLY A 200 32.60 16.36 19.94
C GLY A 200 33.07 16.44 21.40
N LEU A 201 32.14 16.33 22.35
CA LEU A 201 32.45 16.31 23.79
C LEU A 201 33.27 15.08 24.19
N MET A 202 32.94 13.90 23.66
CA MET A 202 33.69 12.67 23.90
C MET A 202 35.11 12.75 23.32
N GLY A 203 35.27 13.29 22.11
CA GLY A 203 36.59 13.54 21.51
C GLY A 203 37.42 14.52 22.34
N PHE A 204 36.80 15.58 22.86
CA PHE A 204 37.46 16.54 23.74
C PHE A 204 37.88 15.93 25.09
N ALA A 205 37.02 15.15 25.73
CA ALA A 205 37.31 14.45 26.98
C ALA A 205 38.44 13.41 26.81
N ALA A 206 38.39 12.61 25.74
CA ALA A 206 39.44 11.64 25.42
C ALA A 206 40.80 12.31 25.14
N ARG A 207 40.80 13.50 24.52
CA ARG A 207 42.01 14.30 24.30
C ARG A 207 42.61 14.83 25.60
N ARG A 208 41.79 15.17 26.60
CA ARG A 208 42.25 15.66 27.91
C ARG A 208 42.94 14.58 28.74
N ASN A 209 42.56 13.30 28.57
CA ASN A 209 43.14 12.19 29.31
C ASN A 209 44.45 11.64 28.71
N LYS A 210 44.92 12.19 27.58
CA LYS A 210 46.20 11.82 26.93
C LYS A 210 47.34 12.80 27.21
N LYS A 211 47.14 13.78 28.10
CA LYS A 211 48.20 14.65 28.64
C LYS A 211 48.44 14.30 30.09
#